data_AF-A0A9W7JDT6-F1
#
_entry.id   AF-A0A9W7JDT6-F1
#
_cell.length_a   1.000
_cell.length_b   1.000
_cell.length_c   1.000
_cell.angle_alpha   90.00
_cell.angle_beta   90.00
_cell.angle_gamma   90.00
#
_symmetry.space_group_name_H-M   'P 1'
#
loop_
_entity.id
_entity.type
_entity.pdbx_description
1 polymer ?
#
loop_
_entity_poly.entity_id
_entity_poly.type
_entity_poly.pdbx_seq_one_letter_code
_entity_poly.pdbx_strand_id
1 'polypeptide(L)'
;MKMITCDRVTHDAAITAHPKYASFFNKKLISMMRWLCSIPLNFNIEDVNEEGTKVSSSGTSKRKRKNIKESDEDDRLQFVGEKLGEIAEALKKFNEDKTPHLYEEVMSMEFEGFDDEFLYNVFDFLGKNESEAKIFLAKKSKHKKIWLQKFTQG
;
A
#
# COMPACT_ATOMS: atom_id res chain seq x y z
N MET A 1 -7.26 -40.10 -1.18
CA MET A 1 -5.99 -39.33 -1.23
C MET A 1 -5.57 -39.08 0.21
N LYS A 2 -4.46 -39.65 0.69
CA LYS A 2 -3.96 -39.38 2.05
C LYS A 2 -3.06 -38.16 1.96
N MET A 3 -3.43 -37.07 2.64
CA MET A 3 -2.55 -35.90 2.74
C MET A 3 -1.37 -36.27 3.65
N ILE A 4 -0.16 -36.14 3.13
CA ILE A 4 1.06 -36.22 3.94
C ILE A 4 1.24 -34.82 4.53
N THR A 5 0.75 -34.61 5.75
CA THR A 5 0.99 -33.35 6.46
C THR A 5 2.38 -33.44 7.10
N CYS A 6 3.31 -32.62 6.63
CA CYS A 6 4.59 -32.45 7.31
C CYS A 6 4.39 -31.56 8.53
N ASP A 7 5.02 -31.93 9.65
CA ASP A 7 5.05 -31.10 10.85
C ASP A 7 5.81 -29.79 10.55
N ARG A 8 5.34 -28.70 11.13
CA ARG A 8 5.90 -27.35 11.04
C ARG A 8 7.38 -27.33 11.41
N VAL A 9 7.80 -28.12 12.41
CA VAL A 9 9.20 -28.20 12.82
C VAL A 9 10.08 -28.77 11.70
N THR A 10 9.57 -29.76 10.96
CA THR A 10 10.31 -30.38 9.85
C THR A 10 10.38 -29.46 8.63
N HIS A 11 9.31 -28.72 8.36
CA HIS A 11 9.24 -27.71 7.30
C HIS A 11 10.20 -26.54 7.55
N ASP A 12 10.20 -26.01 8.78
CA ASP A 12 11.02 -24.85 9.15
C ASP A 12 12.51 -25.22 9.20
N ALA A 13 12.85 -26.43 9.64
CA ALA A 13 14.22 -26.96 9.56
C ALA A 13 14.69 -27.10 8.10
N ALA A 14 13.83 -27.57 7.19
CA ALA A 14 14.16 -27.72 5.77
C ALA A 14 14.38 -26.37 5.06
N ILE A 15 13.59 -25.35 5.40
CA ILE A 15 13.75 -23.98 4.86
C ILE A 15 15.05 -23.35 5.38
N THR A 16 15.35 -23.52 6.67
CA THR A 16 16.53 -22.92 7.30
C THR A 16 17.83 -23.59 6.84
N ALA A 17 17.79 -24.88 6.54
CA ALA A 17 18.96 -25.68 6.17
C ALA A 17 19.32 -25.65 4.68
N HIS A 18 18.50 -25.05 3.79
CA HIS A 18 18.77 -25.07 2.36
C HIS A 18 19.44 -23.77 1.85
N PRO A 19 20.79 -23.73 1.76
CA PRO A 19 21.53 -22.55 1.26
C PRO A 19 21.21 -22.20 -0.20
N LYS A 20 20.53 -23.08 -0.93
CA LYS A 20 20.15 -22.93 -2.33
C LYS A 20 19.10 -21.83 -2.57
N TYR A 21 18.30 -21.48 -1.56
CA TYR A 21 17.25 -20.45 -1.69
C TYR A 21 17.66 -19.08 -1.17
N ALA A 22 18.78 -18.99 -0.45
CA ALA A 22 19.31 -17.73 0.08
C ALA A 22 19.60 -16.70 -1.02
N SER A 23 19.97 -17.15 -2.22
CA SER A 23 20.26 -16.30 -3.38
C SER A 23 19.01 -15.68 -4.04
N PHE A 24 17.81 -16.20 -3.76
CA PHE A 24 16.56 -15.70 -4.35
C PHE A 24 15.85 -14.66 -3.46
N PHE A 25 16.26 -14.54 -2.19
CA PHE A 25 15.74 -13.50 -1.32
C PHE A 25 16.37 -12.16 -1.70
N ASN A 26 15.55 -11.28 -2.30
CA ASN A 26 15.94 -9.92 -2.64
C ASN A 26 16.49 -9.20 -1.39
N LYS A 27 17.59 -8.45 -1.53
CA LYS A 27 18.18 -7.64 -0.44
C LYS A 27 17.15 -6.78 0.29
N LYS A 28 16.11 -6.31 -0.42
CA LYS A 28 14.99 -5.55 0.15
C LYS A 28 14.10 -6.39 1.08
N LEU A 29 13.84 -7.66 0.72
CA LEU A 29 13.10 -8.61 1.57
C LEU A 29 13.90 -9.00 2.82
N ILE A 30 15.20 -9.26 2.66
CA ILE A 30 16.10 -9.57 3.79
C ILE A 30 16.15 -8.38 4.76
N SER A 31 16.27 -7.15 4.23
CA SER A 31 16.26 -5.92 5.04
C SER A 31 14.94 -5.74 5.78
N MET A 32 13.81 -6.01 5.13
CA MET A 32 12.48 -5.90 5.73
C MET A 32 12.30 -6.93 6.85
N MET A 33 12.71 -8.17 6.62
CA MET A 33 12.63 -9.24 7.62
C MET A 33 13.50 -8.94 8.84
N ARG A 34 14.71 -8.38 8.62
CA ARG A 34 15.62 -7.98 9.71
C ARG A 34 15.09 -6.79 10.52
N TRP A 35 14.41 -5.85 9.86
CA TRP A 35 13.72 -4.75 10.54
C TRP A 35 12.56 -5.28 11.39
N LEU A 36 11.74 -6.18 10.85
CA LEU A 36 10.64 -6.81 11.59
C LEU A 36 11.11 -7.57 12.83
N CYS A 37 12.23 -8.30 12.74
CA CYS A 37 12.82 -8.99 13.89
C CYS A 37 13.44 -8.06 14.95
N SER A 38 13.70 -6.79 14.62
CA SER A 38 14.24 -5.79 15.54
C SER A 38 13.14 -4.99 16.25
N ILE A 39 11.88 -5.13 15.83
CA ILE A 39 10.74 -4.51 16.49
C ILE A 39 10.35 -5.44 17.65
N PRO A 40 10.35 -4.98 18.91
CA PRO A 40 9.76 -5.72 20.02
C PRO A 40 8.24 -5.69 19.85
N LEU A 41 7.72 -6.55 18.98
CA LEU A 41 6.30 -6.86 18.94
C LEU A 41 6.02 -7.74 20.16
N ASN A 42 5.57 -7.09 21.24
CA ASN A 42 4.86 -7.77 22.32
C ASN A 42 3.46 -8.14 21.78
N PHE A 43 3.42 -9.01 20.78
CA PHE A 43 2.21 -9.62 20.28
C PHE A 43 1.94 -10.79 21.22
N ASN A 44 1.17 -10.53 22.27
CA ASN A 44 0.56 -11.59 23.05
C ASN A 44 -0.38 -12.31 22.09
N ILE A 45 0.11 -13.38 21.47
CA ILE A 45 -0.76 -14.46 21.03
C ILE A 45 -1.28 -15.00 22.36
N GLU A 46 -2.51 -14.65 22.72
CA GLU A 46 -3.17 -15.35 23.82
C GLU A 46 -3.13 -16.83 23.48
N ASP A 47 -2.37 -17.56 24.30
CA ASP A 47 -2.32 -19.01 24.31
C ASP A 47 -3.77 -19.49 24.48
N VAL A 48 -4.40 -19.92 23.39
CA VAL A 48 -5.57 -20.79 23.50
C VAL A 48 -5.02 -22.08 24.07
N ASN A 49 -5.16 -22.20 25.40
CA ASN A 49 -4.85 -23.39 26.17
C ASN A 49 -5.38 -24.64 25.44
N GLU A 50 -4.48 -25.38 24.81
CA GLU A 50 -4.71 -26.78 24.47
C GLU A 50 -4.48 -27.59 25.76
N GLU A 51 -5.41 -27.47 26.70
CA GLU A 51 -5.43 -28.31 27.90
C GLU A 51 -5.76 -29.74 27.48
N GLY A 52 -4.81 -30.64 27.74
CA GLY A 52 -4.85 -32.04 27.36
C GLY A 52 -6.16 -32.74 27.75
N THR A 53 -6.83 -33.28 26.74
CA THR A 53 -7.97 -34.16 26.92
C THR A 53 -7.55 -35.46 27.58
N LYS A 54 -7.77 -35.55 28.90
CA LYS A 54 -7.90 -36.83 29.58
C LYS A 54 -9.26 -37.42 29.21
N VAL A 55 -9.20 -38.56 28.53
CA VAL A 55 -10.27 -39.52 28.31
C VAL A 55 -11.25 -39.61 29.49
N SER A 56 -12.53 -39.34 29.22
CA SER A 56 -13.63 -39.98 29.96
C SER A 56 -14.92 -39.97 29.15
N SER A 57 -15.58 -41.13 29.15
CA SER A 57 -16.73 -41.48 28.33
C SER A 57 -18.08 -41.09 28.95
N SER A 58 -19.10 -41.02 28.08
CA SER A 58 -20.53 -41.13 28.35
C SER A 58 -21.28 -39.85 28.76
N GLY A 59 -22.35 -39.56 28.01
CA GLY A 59 -23.33 -38.52 28.35
C GLY A 59 -24.11 -38.04 27.14
N THR A 60 -25.25 -38.68 26.87
CA THR A 60 -26.21 -38.27 25.85
C THR A 60 -26.60 -36.80 26.00
N SER A 61 -26.37 -35.97 24.98
CA SER A 61 -26.93 -34.62 24.94
C SER A 61 -27.32 -34.26 23.51
N LYS A 62 -28.63 -34.26 23.24
CA LYS A 62 -29.20 -33.69 22.03
C LYS A 62 -29.05 -32.16 22.11
N ARG A 63 -27.88 -31.65 21.74
CA ARG A 63 -27.67 -30.21 21.55
C ARG A 63 -28.32 -29.78 20.24
N LYS A 64 -29.51 -29.18 20.38
CA LYS A 64 -30.14 -28.31 19.40
C LYS A 64 -29.11 -27.22 19.05
N ARG A 65 -28.60 -27.20 17.81
CA ARG A 65 -27.79 -26.08 17.30
C ARG A 65 -28.69 -24.85 17.34
N LYS A 66 -28.45 -23.97 18.32
CA LYS A 66 -28.98 -22.62 18.34
C LYS A 66 -28.01 -21.81 17.47
N ASN A 67 -28.48 -21.32 16.33
CA ASN A 67 -27.79 -20.27 15.57
C ASN A 67 -27.57 -19.10 16.53
N ILE A 68 -26.34 -18.94 16.98
CA ILE A 68 -25.91 -17.88 17.89
C ILE A 68 -25.16 -16.87 17.02
N LYS A 69 -25.90 -15.79 16.71
CA LYS A 69 -25.51 -14.46 16.22
C LYS A 69 -24.33 -14.41 15.24
N GLU A 70 -24.71 -14.41 13.97
CA GLU A 70 -23.87 -14.07 12.81
C GLU A 70 -23.86 -12.55 12.53
N SER A 71 -24.20 -11.71 13.52
CA SER A 71 -24.36 -10.25 13.34
C SER A 71 -23.08 -9.45 13.64
N ASP A 72 -22.34 -9.81 14.70
CA ASP A 72 -21.20 -8.99 15.14
C ASP A 72 -19.97 -9.15 14.22
N GLU A 73 -19.85 -10.30 13.54
CA GLU A 73 -18.80 -10.56 12.54
C GLU A 73 -19.09 -9.81 11.23
N ASP A 74 -20.37 -9.72 10.83
CA ASP A 74 -20.83 -9.08 9.60
C ASP A 74 -20.64 -7.56 9.66
N ASP A 75 -20.94 -6.94 10.80
CA ASP A 75 -20.70 -5.51 11.06
C ASP A 75 -19.19 -5.15 10.97
N ARG A 76 -18.32 -6.05 11.43
CA ARG A 76 -16.85 -5.86 11.34
C ARG A 76 -16.36 -6.01 9.91
N LEU A 77 -16.91 -6.96 9.15
CA LEU A 77 -16.60 -7.15 7.74
C LEU A 77 -17.05 -5.96 6.90
N GLN A 78 -18.25 -5.42 7.16
CA GLN A 78 -18.74 -4.20 6.51
C GLN A 78 -17.82 -3.01 6.80
N PHE A 79 -17.45 -2.79 8.07
CA PHE A 79 -16.56 -1.69 8.45
C PHE A 79 -15.18 -1.79 7.78
N VAL A 80 -14.59 -2.98 7.74
CA VAL A 80 -13.31 -3.21 7.04
C VAL A 80 -13.48 -2.97 5.54
N GLY A 81 -14.58 -3.43 4.94
CA GLY A 81 -14.89 -3.19 3.53
C GLY A 81 -14.98 -1.70 3.18
N GLU A 82 -15.67 -0.91 4.01
CA GLU A 82 -15.77 0.55 3.86
C GLU A 82 -14.40 1.23 3.94
N LYS A 83 -13.59 0.88 4.95
CA LYS A 83 -12.24 1.46 5.11
C LYS A 83 -11.30 1.06 3.98
N LEU A 84 -11.41 -0.16 3.48
CA LEU A 84 -10.66 -0.62 2.32
C LEU A 84 -11.08 0.15 1.05
N GLY A 85 -12.37 0.45 0.91
CA GLY A 85 -12.92 1.31 -0.13
C GLY A 85 -12.33 2.73 -0.10
N GLU A 86 -12.30 3.37 1.08
CA GLU A 86 -11.67 4.69 1.26
C GLU A 86 -10.20 4.69 0.85
N ILE A 87 -9.44 3.64 1.23
CA ILE A 87 -8.03 3.49 0.85
C ILE A 87 -7.89 3.31 -0.67
N ALA A 88 -8.73 2.48 -1.29
CA ALA A 88 -8.72 2.25 -2.73
C ALA A 88 -9.02 3.54 -3.51
N GLU A 89 -10.01 4.33 -3.08
CA GLU A 89 -10.31 5.63 -3.66
C GLU A 89 -9.16 6.63 -3.51
N ALA A 90 -8.52 6.67 -2.34
CA ALA A 90 -7.35 7.53 -2.10
C ALA A 90 -6.17 7.14 -3.00
N LEU A 91 -5.91 5.84 -3.18
CA LEU A 91 -4.87 5.35 -4.09
C LEU A 91 -5.19 5.66 -5.56
N LYS A 92 -6.47 5.57 -5.96
CA LYS A 92 -6.92 5.94 -7.30
C LYS A 92 -6.64 7.42 -7.57
N LYS A 93 -7.01 8.31 -6.64
CA LYS A 93 -6.73 9.76 -6.71
C LYS A 93 -5.24 10.10 -6.65
N PHE A 94 -4.45 9.30 -5.91
CA PHE A 94 -3.01 9.48 -5.82
C PHE A 94 -2.32 9.16 -7.15
N ASN A 95 -2.82 8.15 -7.86
CA ASN A 95 -2.30 7.70 -9.16
C ASN A 95 -2.95 8.40 -10.37
N GLU A 96 -3.88 9.34 -10.16
CA GLU A 96 -4.45 10.12 -11.27
C GLU A 96 -3.33 10.91 -11.96
N ASP A 97 -3.14 10.64 -13.25
CA ASP A 97 -2.19 11.35 -14.09
C ASP A 97 -2.60 12.84 -14.15
N LYS A 98 -1.79 13.70 -13.52
CA LYS A 98 -1.97 15.16 -13.52
C LYS A 98 -1.39 15.84 -14.76
N THR A 99 -0.92 15.04 -15.73
CA THR A 99 -0.35 15.50 -16.99
C THR A 99 -1.29 16.37 -17.83
N PRO A 100 -2.59 16.07 -18.02
CA PRO A 100 -3.50 16.97 -18.74
C PRO A 100 -3.64 18.34 -18.05
N HIS A 101 -3.67 18.35 -16.71
CA HIS A 101 -3.74 19.59 -15.94
C HIS A 101 -2.48 20.45 -16.11
N LEU A 102 -1.30 19.86 -16.33
CA LEU A 102 -0.08 20.63 -16.55
C LEU A 102 -0.12 21.39 -17.86
N TYR A 103 -0.59 20.76 -18.95
CA TYR A 103 -0.66 21.38 -20.25
C TYR A 103 -1.61 22.58 -20.25
N GLU A 104 -2.84 22.39 -19.77
CA GLU A 104 -3.85 23.45 -19.69
C GLU A 104 -3.35 24.63 -18.86
N GLU A 105 -2.70 24.36 -17.73
CA GLU A 105 -2.20 25.41 -16.85
C GLU A 105 -1.02 26.19 -17.48
N VAL A 106 -0.10 25.52 -18.17
CA VAL A 106 1.00 26.19 -18.87
C VAL A 106 0.47 27.04 -20.01
N MET A 107 -0.47 26.52 -20.82
CA MET A 107 -1.07 27.26 -21.93
C MET A 107 -1.95 28.42 -21.46
N SER A 108 -2.55 28.34 -20.27
CA SER A 108 -3.31 29.47 -19.70
C SER A 108 -2.48 30.75 -19.49
N MET A 109 -1.15 30.65 -19.51
CA MET A 109 -0.25 31.80 -19.42
C MET A 109 -0.13 32.58 -20.74
N GLU A 110 -0.64 32.06 -21.86
CA GLU A 110 -0.74 32.79 -23.13
C GLU A 110 -1.53 34.10 -22.94
N PHE A 111 -2.62 34.06 -22.15
CA PHE A 111 -3.41 35.25 -21.78
C PHE A 111 -2.60 36.31 -21.03
N GLU A 112 -1.46 35.93 -20.44
CA GLU A 112 -0.54 36.86 -19.76
C GLU A 112 0.52 37.48 -20.70
N GLY A 113 0.49 37.15 -21.99
CA GLY A 113 1.35 37.71 -23.05
C GLY A 113 2.63 36.92 -23.34
N PHE A 114 2.68 35.64 -22.97
CA PHE A 114 3.79 34.76 -23.35
C PHE A 114 3.53 34.12 -24.72
N ASP A 115 4.60 33.90 -25.47
CA ASP A 115 4.55 33.28 -26.79
C ASP A 115 4.30 31.76 -26.71
N ASP A 116 3.49 31.23 -27.63
CA ASP A 116 3.09 29.82 -27.65
C ASP A 116 4.27 28.86 -27.79
N GLU A 117 5.25 29.19 -28.63
CA GLU A 117 6.44 28.35 -28.86
C GLU A 117 7.30 28.33 -27.59
N PHE A 118 7.39 29.46 -26.88
CA PHE A 118 8.01 29.52 -25.56
C PHE A 118 7.27 28.64 -24.53
N LEU A 119 5.95 28.73 -24.46
CA LEU A 119 5.14 27.93 -23.51
C LEU A 119 5.24 26.42 -23.80
N TYR A 120 5.33 26.03 -25.06
CA TYR A 120 5.57 24.64 -25.45
C TYR A 120 6.93 24.12 -24.93
N ASN A 121 7.99 24.93 -25.08
CA ASN A 121 9.32 24.59 -24.56
C ASN A 121 9.33 24.46 -23.02
N VAL A 122 8.58 25.33 -22.32
CA VAL A 122 8.37 25.23 -20.88
C VAL A 122 7.66 23.93 -20.52
N PHE A 123 6.59 23.59 -21.25
CA PHE A 123 5.85 22.36 -21.02
C PHE A 123 6.74 21.13 -21.18
N ASP A 124 7.54 21.06 -22.24
CA ASP A 124 8.51 19.98 -22.47
C ASP A 124 9.55 19.89 -21.35
N PHE A 125 10.03 21.03 -20.84
CA PHE A 125 10.94 21.08 -19.69
C PHE A 125 10.27 20.57 -18.41
N LEU A 126 9.05 21.02 -18.12
CA LEU A 126 8.30 20.60 -16.93
C LEU A 126 7.90 19.12 -17.02
N GLY A 127 7.57 18.62 -18.20
CA GLY A 127 7.29 17.20 -18.44
C GLY A 127 8.50 16.30 -18.16
N LYS A 128 9.72 16.80 -18.42
CA LYS A 128 10.98 16.12 -18.06
C LYS A 128 11.31 16.25 -16.57
N ASN A 129 10.89 17.35 -15.94
CA ASN A 129 11.19 17.67 -14.54
C ASN A 129 9.92 17.67 -13.67
N GLU A 130 9.50 16.47 -13.25
CA GLU A 130 8.27 16.28 -12.48
C GLU A 130 8.19 17.13 -11.19
N SER A 131 9.33 17.39 -10.53
CA SER A 131 9.39 18.23 -9.32
C SER A 131 9.11 19.70 -9.63
N GLU A 132 9.71 20.26 -10.68
CA GLU A 132 9.44 21.64 -11.15
C GLU A 132 7.99 21.76 -11.60
N ALA A 133 7.44 20.75 -12.30
CA ALA A 133 6.02 20.73 -12.68
C ALA A 133 5.09 20.80 -11.46
N LYS A 134 5.36 20.00 -10.43
CA LYS A 134 4.60 20.03 -9.17
C LYS A 134 4.68 21.39 -8.48
N ILE A 135 5.88 21.97 -8.41
CA ILE A 135 6.11 23.28 -7.80
C ILE A 135 5.41 24.37 -8.62
N PHE A 136 5.45 24.30 -9.95
CA PHE A 136 4.78 25.22 -10.85
C PHE A 136 3.26 25.16 -10.65
N LEU A 137 2.65 23.98 -10.67
CA LEU A 137 1.21 23.80 -10.47
C LEU A 137 0.73 24.34 -9.11
N ALA A 138 1.54 24.17 -8.06
CA ALA A 138 1.22 24.68 -6.72
C ALA A 138 1.30 26.21 -6.58
N LYS A 139 1.96 26.91 -7.52
CA LYS A 139 2.05 28.38 -7.51
C LYS A 139 0.72 29.02 -7.88
N LYS A 140 0.48 30.23 -7.35
CA LYS A 140 -0.58 31.13 -7.83
C LYS A 140 -0.15 31.77 -9.17
N SER A 141 -1.08 32.24 -10.00
CA SER A 141 -0.76 32.79 -11.34
C SER A 141 0.36 33.84 -11.32
N LYS A 142 0.32 34.80 -10.39
CA LYS A 142 1.40 35.80 -10.21
C LYS A 142 2.79 35.18 -10.05
N HIS A 143 2.91 34.08 -9.31
CA HIS A 143 4.17 33.39 -9.08
C HIS A 143 4.56 32.51 -10.28
N LYS A 144 3.59 31.97 -11.02
CA LYS A 144 3.83 31.28 -12.29
C LYS A 144 4.44 32.24 -13.30
N LYS A 145 3.90 33.45 -13.44
CA LYS A 145 4.47 34.52 -14.26
C LYS A 145 5.92 34.83 -13.91
N ILE A 146 6.21 35.09 -12.62
CA ILE A 146 7.58 35.38 -12.16
C ILE A 146 8.52 34.21 -12.46
N TRP A 147 8.04 32.98 -12.28
CA TRP A 147 8.84 31.79 -12.58
C TRP A 147 9.15 31.68 -14.08
N LEU A 148 8.15 31.88 -14.96
CA LEU A 148 8.34 31.89 -16.42
C LEU A 148 9.32 32.97 -16.88
N GLN A 149 9.23 34.17 -16.30
CA GLN A 149 10.18 35.27 -16.56
C GLN A 149 11.61 34.96 -16.13
N LYS A 150 11.80 34.11 -15.12
CA LYS A 150 13.13 33.65 -14.70
C LYS A 150 13.63 32.51 -15.59
N PHE A 151 12.71 31.68 -16.07
CA PHE A 151 13.01 30.59 -16.98
C PHE A 151 13.58 31.09 -18.32
N THR A 152 13.13 32.25 -18.83
CA THR A 152 13.70 32.87 -20.04
C THR A 152 15.09 33.48 -19.86
N GLN A 153 15.54 33.70 -18.62
CA GLN A 153 16.81 34.36 -18.32
C GLN A 153 17.95 33.35 -18.05
N GLY A 154 17.64 32.05 -18.03
CA GLY A 154 18.57 30.96 -17.75
C GLY A 154 19.15 30.31 -18.99
#